data_AF-A0A4R6A5I1-F1
#
_entry.id   AF-A0A4R6A5I1-F1
#
_cell.length_a   1.000
_cell.length_b   1.000
_cell.length_c   1.000
_cell.angle_alpha   90.00
_cell.angle_beta   90.00
_cell.angle_gamma   90.00
#
_symmetry.space_group_name_H-M   'P 1'
#
loop_
_entity.id
_entity.type
_entity.pdbx_description
1 polymer ?
#
loop_
_entity_poly.entity_id
_entity_poly.type
_entity_poly.pdbx_seq_one_letter_code
_entity_poly.pdbx_strand_id
1 'polypeptide(L)'
;MTDLSWQKKFLADVLGDDRGLPDWAARMVAKFSQEDIDGLHPKEREAALSAFGRVARQSRNARQGDIHSGGDNRPAWVEGDIDWGLRAARAALEAQPAGLRSDKANDILADCECPSAVGPNPGRDAHTPGTEHE
;
A
#
# COMPACT_ATOMS: atom_id res chain seq x y z
N MET A 1 9.36 19.35 -8.96
CA MET A 1 9.15 18.30 -7.95
C MET A 1 7.66 18.00 -7.93
N THR A 2 7.27 16.74 -8.06
CA THR A 2 5.87 16.33 -7.88
C THR A 2 5.46 16.64 -6.44
N ASP A 3 4.37 17.38 -6.24
CA ASP A 3 3.81 17.58 -4.91
C ASP A 3 3.18 16.25 -4.45
N LEU A 4 3.75 15.66 -3.40
CA LEU A 4 3.36 14.37 -2.83
C LEU A 4 2.68 14.54 -1.47
N SER A 5 2.30 15.76 -1.10
CA SER A 5 1.78 16.07 0.24
C SER A 5 0.49 15.31 0.54
N TRP A 6 -0.41 15.21 -0.44
CA TRP A 6 -1.64 14.43 -0.30
C TRP A 6 -1.34 12.93 -0.17
N GLN A 7 -0.48 12.37 -1.05
CA GLN A 7 -0.12 10.94 -1.06
C GLN A 7 0.53 10.52 0.25
N LYS A 8 1.41 11.36 0.82
CA LYS A 8 2.05 11.09 2.11
C LYS A 8 1.03 11.02 3.23
N LYS A 9 0.09 11.99 3.28
CA LYS A 9 -0.96 12.02 4.28
C LYS A 9 -1.89 10.81 4.14
N PHE A 10 -2.38 10.57 2.93
CA PHE A 10 -3.22 9.42 2.61
C PHE A 10 -2.57 8.10 3.02
N LEU A 11 -1.30 7.90 2.64
CA LEU A 11 -0.59 6.67 2.98
C LEU A 11 -0.33 6.55 4.49
N ALA A 12 -0.04 7.66 5.18
CA ALA A 12 0.12 7.68 6.64
C ALA A 12 -1.18 7.28 7.35
N ASP A 13 -2.31 7.82 6.91
CA ASP A 13 -3.64 7.51 7.44
C ASP A 13 -3.97 6.03 7.26
N VAL A 14 -3.72 5.46 6.08
CA VAL A 14 -3.99 4.04 5.78
C VAL A 14 -3.06 3.11 6.59
N LEU A 15 -1.78 3.46 6.70
CA LEU A 15 -0.79 2.66 7.43
C LEU A 15 -0.89 2.84 8.95
N GLY A 16 -1.50 3.94 9.42
CA GLY A 16 -1.50 4.32 10.83
C GLY A 16 -0.11 4.71 11.33
N ASP A 17 0.65 5.46 10.52
CA ASP A 17 2.02 5.90 10.86
C ASP A 17 2.15 7.43 10.81
N ASP A 18 2.10 8.06 11.97
CA ASP A 18 2.17 9.52 12.12
C ASP A 18 3.61 10.07 12.07
N ARG A 19 4.63 9.20 11.97
CA ARG A 19 6.05 9.59 11.99
C ARG A 19 6.52 10.22 10.68
N GLY A 20 5.64 10.30 9.70
CA GLY A 20 5.95 10.76 8.34
C GLY A 20 6.51 9.62 7.49
N LEU A 21 6.10 9.59 6.23
CA LEU A 21 6.53 8.58 5.27
C LEU A 21 7.54 9.16 4.28
N PRO A 22 8.52 8.35 3.85
CA PRO A 22 9.51 8.78 2.88
C PRO A 22 8.87 9.03 1.50
N ASP A 23 9.48 9.93 0.71
CA ASP A 23 8.99 10.32 -0.61
C ASP A 23 8.80 9.12 -1.56
N TRP A 24 9.69 8.11 -1.48
CA TRP A 24 9.58 6.91 -2.30
C TRP A 24 8.27 6.17 -2.06
N ALA A 25 7.80 6.10 -0.80
CA ALA A 25 6.57 5.40 -0.46
C ALA A 25 5.35 6.14 -1.03
N ALA A 26 5.37 7.47 -0.97
CA ALA A 26 4.34 8.30 -1.59
C ALA A 26 4.33 8.20 -3.12
N ARG A 27 5.50 8.01 -3.77
CA ARG A 27 5.59 7.80 -5.23
C ARG A 27 4.94 6.48 -5.66
N MET A 28 5.04 5.41 -4.86
CA MET A 28 4.42 4.13 -5.18
C MET A 28 2.88 4.20 -5.26
N VAL A 29 2.27 5.12 -4.49
CA VAL A 29 0.82 5.38 -4.51
C VAL A 29 0.43 6.59 -5.34
N ALA A 30 1.39 7.30 -5.96
CA ALA A 30 1.13 8.54 -6.69
C ALA A 30 0.31 8.36 -7.98
N LYS A 31 0.22 7.13 -8.48
CA LYS A 31 -0.68 6.78 -9.60
C LYS A 31 -2.16 6.88 -9.23
N PHE A 32 -2.49 6.81 -7.93
CA PHE A 32 -3.86 7.00 -7.45
C PHE A 32 -4.05 8.47 -7.09
N SER A 33 -4.99 9.12 -7.76
CA SER A 33 -5.43 10.46 -7.37
C SER A 33 -6.44 10.39 -6.23
N GLN A 34 -6.69 11.54 -5.60
CA GLN A 34 -7.78 11.65 -4.64
C GLN A 34 -9.13 11.31 -5.28
N GLU A 35 -9.36 11.74 -6.51
CA GLU A 35 -10.59 11.47 -7.26
C GLU A 35 -10.78 9.97 -7.51
N ASP A 36 -9.70 9.23 -7.75
CA ASP A 36 -9.78 7.78 -7.95
C ASP A 36 -10.23 7.07 -6.68
N ILE A 37 -9.68 7.48 -5.53
CA ILE A 37 -10.04 6.90 -4.24
C ILE A 37 -11.45 7.34 -3.81
N ASP A 38 -11.81 8.60 -4.01
CA ASP A 38 -13.13 9.13 -3.64
C ASP A 38 -14.25 8.68 -4.59
N GLY A 39 -13.91 8.33 -5.83
CA GLY A 39 -14.83 7.77 -6.83
C GLY A 39 -15.14 6.28 -6.63
N LEU A 40 -14.40 5.57 -5.77
CA LEU A 40 -14.73 4.20 -5.38
C LEU A 40 -16.04 4.16 -4.60
N HIS A 41 -16.80 3.07 -4.75
CA HIS A 41 -17.94 2.85 -3.89
C HIS A 41 -17.47 2.74 -2.42
N PRO A 42 -18.17 3.30 -1.41
CA PRO A 42 -17.69 3.35 -0.04
C PRO A 42 -17.24 2.01 0.54
N LYS A 43 -17.96 0.92 0.22
CA LYS A 43 -17.58 -0.45 0.64
C LYS A 43 -16.32 -0.97 -0.04
N GLU A 44 -16.08 -0.61 -1.30
CA GLU A 44 -14.88 -0.99 -2.04
C GLU A 44 -13.67 -0.26 -1.49
N ARG A 45 -13.83 1.05 -1.28
CA ARG A 45 -12.82 1.90 -0.66
C ARG A 45 -12.43 1.37 0.70
N GLU A 46 -13.40 1.09 1.56
CA GLU A 46 -13.15 0.51 2.88
C GLU A 46 -12.43 -0.83 2.79
N ALA A 47 -12.91 -1.75 1.95
CA ALA A 47 -12.31 -3.07 1.77
C ALA A 47 -10.86 -2.99 1.25
N ALA A 48 -10.62 -2.16 0.23
CA ALA A 48 -9.31 -1.99 -0.39
C ALA A 48 -8.31 -1.34 0.56
N LEU A 49 -8.66 -0.23 1.22
CA LEU A 49 -7.77 0.47 2.15
C LEU A 49 -7.51 -0.33 3.42
N SER A 50 -8.52 -1.05 3.94
CA SER A 50 -8.36 -1.95 5.08
C SER A 50 -7.43 -3.12 4.76
N ALA A 51 -7.60 -3.75 3.58
CA ALA A 51 -6.72 -4.82 3.11
C ALA A 51 -5.28 -4.31 2.91
N PHE A 52 -5.12 -3.15 2.28
CA PHE A 52 -3.82 -2.50 2.10
C PHE A 52 -3.09 -2.34 3.42
N GLY A 53 -3.69 -1.62 4.37
CA GLY A 53 -3.03 -1.29 5.63
C GLY A 53 -2.72 -2.54 6.44
N ARG A 54 -3.64 -3.52 6.46
CA ARG A 54 -3.44 -4.78 7.17
C ARG A 54 -2.25 -5.56 6.61
N VAL A 55 -2.20 -5.78 5.30
CA VAL A 55 -1.17 -6.64 4.69
C VAL A 55 0.19 -5.94 4.68
N ALA A 56 0.25 -4.63 4.43
CA ALA A 56 1.49 -3.87 4.56
C ALA A 56 2.07 -3.98 5.98
N ARG A 57 1.23 -3.79 7.01
CA ARG A 57 1.65 -3.97 8.42
C ARG A 57 2.08 -5.40 8.72
N GLN A 58 1.38 -6.41 8.20
CA GLN A 58 1.76 -7.81 8.36
C GLN A 58 3.14 -8.11 7.75
N SER A 59 3.40 -7.62 6.52
CA SER A 59 4.71 -7.74 5.88
C SER A 59 5.81 -7.07 6.72
N ARG A 60 5.57 -5.84 7.19
CA ARG A 60 6.51 -5.10 8.02
C ARG A 60 6.80 -5.83 9.33
N ASN A 61 5.76 -6.28 10.02
CA ASN A 61 5.87 -6.96 11.30
C ASN A 61 6.47 -8.36 11.17
N ALA A 62 6.33 -9.05 10.03
CA ALA A 62 7.00 -10.32 9.78
C ALA A 62 8.53 -10.19 9.72
N ARG A 63 9.05 -8.98 9.45
CA ARG A 63 10.49 -8.67 9.52
C ARG A 63 10.97 -8.33 10.94
N GLN A 64 10.05 -8.15 11.88
CA GLN A 64 10.39 -7.92 13.28
C GLN A 64 10.80 -9.27 13.89
N GLY A 65 12.10 -9.50 14.02
CA GLY A 65 12.64 -10.70 14.69
C GLY A 65 12.22 -10.76 16.16
N ASP A 66 11.77 -11.94 16.58
CA ASP A 66 11.31 -12.38 17.90
C ASP A 66 10.69 -11.35 18.89
N ILE A 67 9.42 -11.63 19.20
CA ILE A 67 8.46 -10.90 20.03
C ILE A 67 8.81 -10.99 21.53
N HIS A 68 10.04 -10.61 21.91
CA HIS A 68 10.48 -10.66 23.32
C HIS A 68 10.92 -9.31 23.89
N SER A 69 10.93 -8.24 23.10
CA SER A 69 11.20 -6.89 23.59
C SER A 69 10.01 -6.00 23.27
N GLY A 70 9.13 -5.83 24.25
CA GLY A 70 7.95 -4.96 24.20
C GLY A 70 8.31 -3.48 24.11
N GLY A 71 8.98 -3.08 23.04
CA GLY A 71 9.33 -1.71 22.74
C GLY A 71 8.98 -1.34 21.30
N ASP A 72 8.87 -0.05 21.05
CA ASP A 72 8.56 0.64 19.78
C ASP A 72 9.51 0.34 18.60
N ASN A 73 10.22 -0.78 18.60
CA ASN A 73 11.16 -1.21 17.58
C ASN A 73 10.45 -1.81 16.35
N ARG A 74 9.43 -1.10 15.85
CA ARG A 74 8.74 -1.41 14.61
C ARG A 74 9.71 -1.18 13.45
N PRO A 75 9.94 -2.18 12.57
CA PRO A 75 10.81 -2.02 11.41
C PRO A 75 10.39 -0.80 10.58
N ALA A 76 11.36 -0.10 9.98
CA ALA A 76 11.07 0.93 9.00
C ALA A 76 10.34 0.34 7.79
N TRP A 77 9.46 1.10 7.15
CA TRP A 77 8.80 0.67 5.92
C TRP A 77 9.80 0.42 4.80
N VAL A 78 9.58 -0.63 4.01
CA VAL A 78 10.32 -0.90 2.77
C VAL A 78 9.35 -1.04 1.60
N GLU A 79 9.85 -0.93 0.37
CA GLU A 79 9.03 -1.00 -0.85
C GLU A 79 8.17 -2.27 -0.90
N GLY A 80 8.72 -3.41 -0.50
CA GLY A 80 7.99 -4.67 -0.44
C GLY A 80 6.76 -4.65 0.46
N ASP A 81 6.76 -3.88 1.56
CA ASP A 81 5.59 -3.78 2.44
C ASP A 81 4.45 -3.01 1.74
N ILE A 82 4.79 -1.95 1.01
CA ILE A 82 3.84 -1.13 0.27
C ILE A 82 3.31 -1.90 -0.94
N ASP A 83 4.16 -2.64 -1.66
CA ASP A 83 3.74 -3.50 -2.77
C ASP A 83 2.75 -4.57 -2.30
N TRP A 84 3.05 -5.26 -1.20
CA TRP A 84 2.11 -6.22 -0.60
C TRP A 84 0.77 -5.59 -0.22
N GLY A 85 0.79 -4.36 0.31
CA GLY A 85 -0.43 -3.57 0.55
C GLY A 85 -1.22 -3.29 -0.74
N LEU A 86 -0.56 -2.83 -1.79
CA LEU A 86 -1.19 -2.53 -3.08
C LEU A 86 -1.83 -3.77 -3.71
N ARG A 87 -1.15 -4.92 -3.65
CA ARG A 87 -1.69 -6.20 -4.14
C ARG A 87 -2.92 -6.64 -3.35
N ALA A 88 -2.90 -6.45 -2.03
CA ALA A 88 -4.04 -6.75 -1.17
C ALA A 88 -5.24 -5.82 -1.47
N ALA A 89 -4.98 -4.54 -1.75
CA ALA A 89 -6.01 -3.59 -2.18
C ALA A 89 -6.65 -4.05 -3.50
N ARG A 90 -5.82 -4.41 -4.50
CA ARG A 90 -6.29 -4.95 -5.78
C ARG A 90 -7.13 -6.21 -5.57
N ALA A 91 -6.64 -7.16 -4.77
CA ALA A 91 -7.36 -8.39 -4.46
C ALA A 91 -8.73 -8.12 -3.82
N ALA A 92 -8.83 -7.11 -2.94
CA ALA A 92 -10.09 -6.71 -2.32
C ALA A 92 -11.09 -6.11 -3.33
N LEU A 93 -10.61 -5.35 -4.33
CA LEU A 93 -11.43 -4.87 -5.44
C LEU A 93 -11.86 -6.02 -6.37
N GLU A 94 -10.96 -6.95 -6.65
CA GLU A 94 -11.24 -8.14 -7.49
C GLU A 94 -12.23 -9.10 -6.83
N ALA A 95 -12.24 -9.18 -5.49
CA ALA A 95 -13.20 -9.97 -4.73
C ALA A 95 -14.65 -9.46 -4.84
N GLN A 96 -14.86 -8.21 -5.26
CA GLN A 96 -16.19 -7.72 -5.59
C GLN A 96 -16.63 -8.27 -6.95
N PRO A 97 -17.85 -8.82 -7.07
CA PRO A 97 -18.37 -9.29 -8.35
C PRO A 97 -18.35 -8.18 -9.40
N ALA A 98 -17.93 -8.49 -10.63
CA ALA A 98 -17.78 -7.48 -11.69
C ALA A 98 -19.05 -6.65 -11.95
N GLY A 99 -20.25 -7.23 -11.79
CA GLY A 99 -21.52 -6.52 -11.96
C GLY A 99 -21.95 -5.63 -10.78
N LEU A 100 -21.21 -5.65 -9.66
CA LEU A 100 -21.44 -4.80 -8.49
C LEU A 100 -20.29 -3.82 -8.25
N ARG A 101 -19.24 -3.89 -9.07
CA ARG A 101 -18.05 -3.07 -8.97
C ARG A 101 -18.31 -1.68 -9.55
N SER A 102 -17.85 -0.62 -8.88
CA SER A 102 -17.95 0.73 -9.42
C SER A 102 -17.15 0.88 -10.72
N ASP A 103 -17.57 1.82 -11.59
CA ASP A 103 -16.84 2.15 -12.82
C ASP A 103 -15.38 2.50 -12.50
N LYS A 104 -15.17 3.28 -11.43
CA LYS A 104 -13.83 3.66 -10.98
C LYS A 104 -12.99 2.47 -10.54
N ALA A 105 -13.59 1.51 -9.83
CA ALA A 105 -12.87 0.29 -9.47
C ALA A 105 -12.54 -0.57 -10.71
N ASN A 106 -13.37 -0.57 -11.76
CA ASN A 106 -13.02 -1.21 -13.03
C ASN A 106 -11.88 -0.48 -13.74
N ASP A 107 -11.87 0.86 -13.77
CA ASP A 107 -10.79 1.65 -14.35
C ASP A 107 -9.45 1.37 -13.67
N ILE A 108 -9.43 1.37 -12.33
CA ILE A 108 -8.23 1.07 -11.53
C ILE A 108 -7.72 -0.35 -11.81
N LEU A 109 -8.61 -1.33 -11.98
CA LEU A 109 -8.22 -2.72 -12.27
C LEU A 109 -7.78 -2.93 -13.72
N ALA A 110 -8.31 -2.14 -14.65
CA ALA A 110 -7.95 -2.14 -16.06
C ALA A 110 -6.58 -1.49 -16.31
N ASP A 111 -6.15 -0.60 -15.41
CA ASP A 111 -4.80 -0.04 -15.47
C ASP A 111 -3.73 -1.15 -15.30
N CYS A 112 -2.93 -1.31 -16.34
CA CYS A 112 -1.86 -2.30 -16.41
C CYS A 112 -0.73 -2.02 -15.39
N GLU A 113 -0.66 -0.80 -14.84
CA GLU A 113 0.33 -0.41 -13.83
C GLU A 113 -0.06 -0.84 -12.40
N CYS A 114 -1.28 -1.34 -12.17
CA CYS A 114 -1.67 -1.88 -10.86
C CYS A 114 -1.01 -3.25 -10.60
N PRO A 115 -0.26 -3.44 -9.49
CA PRO A 115 0.46 -4.68 -9.24
C PRO A 115 -0.52 -5.86 -9.13
N SER A 116 -0.18 -7.00 -9.75
CA SER A 116 -1.01 -8.21 -9.73
C SER A 116 -1.35 -8.64 -8.30
N ALA A 117 -2.60 -9.03 -8.06
CA ALA A 117 -3.06 -9.54 -6.76
C ALA A 117 -2.29 -10.80 -6.30
N VAL A 118 -1.71 -11.55 -7.25
CA VAL A 118 -0.98 -12.79 -7.03
C VAL A 118 0.40 -12.76 -7.71
N GLY A 119 1.38 -13.46 -7.13
CA GLY A 119 2.71 -13.65 -7.72
C GLY A 119 3.88 -13.41 -6.74
N PRO A 120 5.13 -13.71 -7.13
CA PRO A 120 6.30 -13.46 -6.29
C PRO A 120 6.49 -11.95 -6.03
N ASN A 121 7.05 -11.62 -4.86
CA ASN A 121 7.33 -10.24 -4.46
C ASN A 121 8.45 -9.66 -5.34
N PRO A 122 8.27 -8.55 -6.09
CA PRO A 122 9.32 -7.95 -6.90
C PRO A 122 10.30 -7.16 -6.02
N GLY A 123 9.87 -6.75 -4.82
CA GLY A 123 10.58 -5.83 -3.93
C GLY A 123 11.60 -6.49 -3.01
N ARG A 124 12.27 -7.55 -3.46
CA ARG A 124 13.50 -8.01 -2.79
C ARG A 124 14.76 -7.32 -3.34
N ASP A 125 14.67 -6.74 -4.55
CA ASP A 125 15.84 -6.27 -5.33
C ASP A 125 15.74 -4.80 -5.81
N ALA A 126 14.79 -4.00 -5.31
CA ALA A 126 14.75 -2.57 -5.60
C ALA A 126 15.41 -1.80 -4.46
N HIS A 127 16.58 -1.23 -4.77
CA HIS A 127 17.38 -0.30 -3.98
C HIS A 127 16.51 0.67 -3.15
N THR A 128 16.13 0.30 -1.92
CA THR A 128 15.58 1.25 -0.96
C THR A 128 16.76 2.13 -0.52
N PRO A 129 16.82 3.42 -0.88
CA PRO A 129 17.95 4.26 -0.48
C PRO A 129 17.93 4.39 1.04
N GLY A 130 19.02 3.97 1.70
CA GLY A 130 19.17 4.05 3.16
C GLY A 130 18.95 2.76 3.97
N THR A 131 18.83 1.60 3.33
CA THR A 131 18.87 0.28 4.02
C THR A 131 20.19 -0.48 3.81
N GLU A 132 21.24 0.22 3.37
CA GLU A 132 22.60 -0.29 3.34
C GLU A 132 23.11 -0.35 4.79
N HIS A 133 23.02 -1.56 5.37
CA HIS A 133 23.73 -1.89 6.58
C HIS A 133 25.22 -2.02 6.23
N GLU A 134 26.05 -1.13 6.81
CA GLU A 134 27.48 -1.40 7.03
C GLU A 134 27.67 -2.64 7.92
#